data_AF-B2JMV9-F1
#
_entry.id   AF-B2JMV9-F1
#
_cell.length_a   1.000
_cell.length_b   1.000
_cell.length_c   1.000
_cell.angle_alpha   90.00
_cell.angle_beta   90.00
_cell.angle_gamma   90.00
#
_symmetry.space_group_name_H-M   'P 1'
#
loop_
_entity.id
_entity.type
_entity.pdbx_description
1 polymer ?
#
loop_
_entity_poly.entity_id
_entity_poly.type
_entity_poly.pdbx_seq_one_letter_code
_entity_poly.pdbx_strand_id
1 'polypeptide(L)'
;MLTATFDAFEATQQTVQIHIGDVVTLKTGGSRMTVTYAGPIARKTGEWLVCQWFDDHGELRQETFAPEEVRLQPRSIPAGSVQLRKFVRIVSS
;
A
#
# COMPACT_ATOMS: atom_id res chain seq x y z
N MET A 1 -8.01 -10.79 32.40
CA MET A 1 -8.65 -10.14 31.23
C MET A 1 -7.66 -9.12 30.70
N LEU A 2 -6.91 -9.43 29.64
CA LEU A 2 -5.91 -8.52 29.07
C LEU A 2 -6.59 -7.67 27.99
N THR A 3 -6.72 -6.38 28.25
CA THR A 3 -7.27 -5.40 27.31
C THR A 3 -6.23 -5.14 26.22
N ALA A 4 -6.49 -5.59 25.00
CA ALA A 4 -5.69 -5.20 23.84
C ALA A 4 -6.13 -3.79 23.43
N THR A 5 -5.36 -2.79 23.80
CA THR A 5 -5.45 -1.45 23.21
C THR A 5 -5.00 -1.60 21.76
N PHE A 6 -5.94 -1.67 20.83
CA PHE A 6 -5.63 -1.48 19.43
C PHE A 6 -5.15 -0.04 19.31
N ASP A 7 -3.83 0.14 19.19
CA ASP A 7 -3.24 1.44 18.93
C ASP A 7 -3.95 2.02 17.72
N ALA A 8 -4.66 3.10 18.01
CA ALA A 8 -5.34 3.91 17.04
C ALA A 8 -4.30 4.30 16.00
N PHE A 9 -4.48 3.79 14.78
CA PHE A 9 -3.88 4.41 13.61
C PHE A 9 -4.65 5.71 13.38
N GLU A 10 -4.54 6.65 14.33
CA GLU A 10 -4.92 8.04 14.13
C GLU A 10 -3.96 8.55 13.08
N ALA A 11 -4.38 8.40 11.82
CA ALA A 11 -3.88 9.18 10.73
C ALA A 11 -4.25 10.63 11.03
N THR A 12 -3.45 11.27 11.89
CA THR A 12 -3.28 12.71 11.84
C THR A 12 -3.10 13.07 10.38
N GLN A 13 -3.87 14.04 9.89
CA GLN A 13 -3.74 14.62 8.56
C GLN A 13 -2.42 15.40 8.43
N GLN A 14 -1.29 14.80 8.83
CA GLN A 14 -0.02 15.13 8.23
C GLN A 14 -0.20 14.83 6.75
N THR A 15 -0.03 15.84 5.92
CA THR A 15 0.25 15.68 4.50
C THR A 15 1.47 14.79 4.37
N VAL A 16 1.24 13.47 4.40
CA VAL A 16 2.28 12.46 4.25
C VAL A 16 2.88 12.71 2.88
N GLN A 17 4.12 13.19 2.86
CA GLN A 17 4.83 13.41 1.61
C GLN A 17 5.10 12.05 0.97
N ILE A 18 4.58 11.89 -0.25
CA ILE A 18 4.73 10.68 -1.05
C ILE A 18 5.91 10.89 -1.98
N HIS A 19 6.84 9.93 -1.98
CA HIS A 19 8.06 9.98 -2.75
C HIS A 19 8.11 8.86 -3.79
N ILE A 20 8.99 9.03 -4.78
CA ILE A 20 9.30 7.96 -5.74
C ILE A 20 9.85 6.74 -4.97
N GLY A 21 9.33 5.56 -5.30
CA GLY A 21 9.66 4.30 -4.65
C GLY A 21 8.77 3.94 -3.45
N ASP A 22 7.87 4.84 -3.03
CA ASP A 22 6.87 4.49 -2.03
C ASP A 22 5.85 3.49 -2.59
N VAL A 23 5.39 2.59 -1.72
CA VAL A 23 4.31 1.66 -2.04
C VAL A 23 3.02 2.24 -1.52
N VAL A 24 2.02 2.35 -2.39
CA VAL A 24 0.72 2.93 -2.10
C VAL A 24 -0.41 1.99 -2.51
N THR A 25 -1.62 2.28 -2.04
CA THR A 25 -2.86 1.66 -2.51
C THR A 25 -3.92 2.75 -2.57
N LEU A 26 -4.89 2.63 -3.46
CA LEU A 26 -6.06 3.51 -3.42
C LEU A 26 -6.77 3.39 -2.07
N LYS A 27 -7.32 4.49 -1.58
CA LYS A 27 -8.11 4.49 -0.34
C LYS A 27 -9.36 3.61 -0.46
N THR A 28 -9.86 3.42 -1.69
CA THR A 28 -10.95 2.50 -2.04
C THR A 28 -10.53 1.02 -2.02
N GLY A 29 -9.23 0.71 -1.87
CA GLY A 29 -8.68 -0.64 -1.93
C GLY A 29 -8.05 -0.97 -3.29
N GLY A 30 -7.82 -2.27 -3.55
CA GLY A 30 -7.22 -2.73 -4.81
C GLY A 30 -5.72 -3.02 -4.71
N SER A 31 -5.05 -3.02 -5.87
CA SER A 31 -3.66 -3.44 -6.00
C SER A 31 -2.69 -2.50 -5.28
N ARG A 32 -1.60 -3.08 -4.76
CA ARG A 32 -0.46 -2.31 -4.26
C ARG A 32 0.36 -1.81 -5.44
N MET A 33 0.64 -0.52 -5.44
CA MET A 33 1.32 0.18 -6.53
C MET A 33 2.60 0.83 -6.03
N THR A 34 3.58 0.99 -6.90
CA THR A 34 4.81 1.73 -6.63
C THR A 34 4.75 3.08 -7.31
N VAL A 35 5.09 4.14 -6.58
CA VAL A 35 5.19 5.49 -7.14
C VAL A 35 6.46 5.57 -7.99
N THR A 36 6.32 5.88 -9.28
CA THR A 36 7.45 6.05 -10.21
C THR A 36 7.72 7.52 -10.54
N TYR A 37 6.77 8.40 -10.26
CA TYR A 37 6.91 9.84 -10.38
C TYR A 37 6.01 10.54 -9.36
N ALA A 38 6.52 11.62 -8.78
CA ALA A 38 5.78 12.55 -7.93
C ALA A 38 6.12 13.97 -8.37
N GLY A 39 5.14 14.72 -8.83
CA GLY A 39 5.36 16.07 -9.34
C GLY A 39 4.19 16.61 -10.19
N PRO A 40 4.29 17.86 -10.65
CA PRO A 40 3.35 18.43 -11.60
C PRO A 40 3.42 17.71 -12.95
N ILE A 41 2.26 17.38 -13.53
CA ILE A 41 2.17 16.82 -14.88
C ILE A 41 1.53 17.82 -15.84
N ALA A 42 1.98 17.82 -17.10
CA ALA A 42 1.47 18.72 -18.12
C ALA A 42 -0.06 18.63 -18.20
N ARG A 43 -0.73 19.79 -18.11
CA ARG A 43 -2.20 19.98 -18.16
C ARG A 43 -2.98 19.68 -16.87
N LYS A 44 -2.34 19.35 -15.75
CA LYS A 44 -3.03 19.29 -14.45
C LYS A 44 -2.34 20.17 -13.42
N THR A 45 -3.13 20.95 -12.68
CA THR A 45 -2.65 21.78 -11.58
C THR A 45 -2.41 20.90 -10.35
N GLY A 46 -1.39 21.23 -9.56
CA GLY A 46 -1.06 20.52 -8.32
C GLY A 46 -0.08 19.35 -8.51
N GLU A 47 0.16 18.65 -7.41
CA GLU A 47 1.02 17.47 -7.35
C GLU A 47 0.26 16.24 -7.85
N TRP A 48 0.91 15.43 -8.68
CA TRP A 48 0.35 14.18 -9.19
C TRP A 48 1.35 13.04 -9.03
N LEU A 49 0.80 11.84 -8.84
CA LEU A 49 1.58 10.63 -8.73
C LEU A 49 1.39 9.80 -9.99
N VAL A 50 2.47 9.29 -10.55
CA VAL A 50 2.40 8.17 -11.48
C VAL A 50 2.72 6.90 -10.70
N CYS A 51 1.80 5.95 -10.74
CA CYS A 51 1.90 4.69 -10.02
C CYS A 51 1.90 3.53 -11.01
N GLN A 52 2.73 2.52 -10.73
CA GLN A 52 2.81 1.28 -11.49
C GLN A 52 2.50 0.07 -10.61
N TRP A 53 1.84 -0.93 -11.18
CA TRP A 53 1.57 -2.21 -10.52
C TRP A 53 1.42 -3.33 -11.54
N PHE A 54 1.45 -4.56 -11.07
CA PHE A 54 1.03 -5.71 -11.87
C PHE A 54 -0.43 -6.02 -11.56
N ASP A 55 -1.25 -6.18 -12.59
CA ASP A 55 -2.63 -6.62 -12.42
C ASP A 55 -2.72 -8.13 -12.15
N ASP A 56 -3.95 -8.64 -12.05
CA ASP A 56 -4.21 -10.06 -11.77
C ASP A 56 -3.69 -11.01 -12.87
N HIS A 57 -3.40 -10.49 -14.06
CA HIS A 57 -2.81 -11.23 -15.17
C HIS A 57 -1.28 -11.15 -15.18
N GLY A 58 -0.68 -10.38 -14.27
CA GLY A 58 0.76 -10.12 -14.25
C GLY A 58 1.21 -9.11 -15.29
N GLU A 59 0.29 -8.33 -15.87
CA GLU A 59 0.65 -7.27 -16.81
C GLU A 59 1.00 -5.98 -16.08
N LEU A 60 2.05 -5.29 -16.53
CA LEU A 60 2.44 -3.99 -15.97
C LEU A 60 1.38 -2.94 -16.36
N ARG A 61 0.76 -2.34 -15.36
CA ARG A 61 -0.16 -1.22 -15.47
C ARG A 61 0.48 0.05 -14.94
N GLN A 62 0.05 1.18 -15.48
CA GLN A 62 0.46 2.52 -15.05
C GLN A 62 -0.73 3.46 -15.10
N GLU A 63 -0.91 4.24 -14.04
CA GLU A 63 -1.96 5.24 -13.98
C GLU A 63 -1.52 6.44 -13.14
N THR A 64 -2.25 7.55 -13.27
CA THR A 64 -1.97 8.78 -12.54
C THR A 64 -3.05 9.05 -11.51
N PHE A 65 -2.65 9.29 -10.27
CA PHE A 65 -3.56 9.55 -9.14
C PHE A 65 -3.21 10.86 -8.45
N ALA A 66 -4.22 11.48 -7.84
CA ALA A 66 -3.99 12.57 -6.91
C ALA A 66 -3.46 12.01 -5.57
N PRO A 67 -2.56 12.70 -4.86
CA PRO A 67 -2.01 12.24 -3.58
C PRO A 67 -3.07 11.88 -2.53
N GLU A 68 -4.21 12.58 -2.54
CA GLU A 68 -5.34 12.34 -1.65
C GLU A 68 -6.14 11.07 -1.97
N GLU A 69 -5.97 10.45 -3.14
CA GLU A 69 -6.67 9.22 -3.52
C GLU A 69 -5.96 7.96 -2.99
N VAL A 70 -4.71 8.10 -2.56
CA VAL A 70 -3.86 7.00 -2.15
C VAL A 70 -3.52 7.04 -0.66
N ARG A 71 -3.09 5.90 -0.14
CA ARG A 71 -2.51 5.74 1.19
C ARG A 71 -1.19 4.99 1.11
N LEU A 72 -0.20 5.41 1.90
CA LEU A 72 1.06 4.67 2.04
C LEU A 72 0.79 3.26 2.57
N GLN A 73 1.61 2.32 2.12
CA GLN A 73 1.62 0.95 2.58
C GLN A 73 2.99 0.62 3.21
N PRO A 74 3.02 -0.17 4.30
CA PRO A 74 4.26 -0.69 4.84
C PRO A 74 5.05 -1.45 3.77
N ARG A 75 6.34 -1.11 3.64
CA ARG A 75 7.28 -1.78 2.71
C ARG A 75 7.88 -3.06 3.30
N SER A 76 7.79 -3.21 4.61
CA SER A 76 8.19 -4.40 5.36
C SER A 76 6.97 -5.06 5.98
N ILE A 77 7.00 -6.39 6.04
CA ILE A 77 6.10 -7.13 6.94
C ILE A 77 6.79 -7.10 8.31
N PRO A 78 6.15 -6.56 9.36
CA PRO A 78 6.72 -6.62 10.70
C PRO A 78 6.98 -8.07 11.08
N ALA A 79 8.10 -8.36 11.74
CA ALA A 79 8.43 -9.73 12.15
C ALA A 79 7.31 -10.38 12.98
N GLY A 80 6.58 -9.57 13.78
CA GLY A 80 5.43 -10.03 14.57
C GLY A 80 4.14 -10.31 13.77
N SER A 81 4.07 -9.92 12.50
CA SER A 81 2.90 -10.12 11.64
C SER A 81 2.96 -11.39 10.78
N VAL A 82 4.09 -12.11 10.80
CA VAL A 82 4.24 -13.37 10.05
C VAL A 82 3.63 -14.53 10.83
N GLN A 83 2.45 -14.99 10.40
CA GLN A 83 1.88 -16.24 10.90
C GLN A 83 2.30 -17.41 10.01
N LEU A 84 3.24 -18.23 10.50
CA LEU A 84 3.59 -19.50 9.84
C LEU A 84 2.41 -20.46 9.96
N ARG A 85 1.65 -20.66 8.88
CA ARG A 85 0.66 -21.73 8.79
C ARG A 85 1.41 -23.07 8.82
N LYS A 86 1.45 -23.72 9.99
CA LYS A 86 1.96 -25.09 10.11
C LYS A 86 1.02 -26.01 9.32
N PHE A 87 1.50 -26.54 8.18
CA PHE A 87 0.83 -27.63 7.50
C PHE A 87 0.92 -28.87 8.38
N VAL A 88 -0.13 -29.16 9.15
CA VAL A 88 -0.25 -30.44 9.84
C VAL A 88 -0.62 -31.49 8.80
N ARG A 89 0.36 -32.31 8.41
CA ARG A 89 0.11 -33.53 7.63
C ARG A 89 -0.59 -34.52 8.55
N ILE A 90 -1.89 -34.71 8.39
CA ILE A 90 -2.60 -35.83 9.01
C ILE A 90 -2.28 -37.04 8.13
N VAL A 91 -1.48 -37.97 8.67
CA VAL A 91 -1.32 -39.31 8.09
C VAL A 91 -2.29 -40.22 8.84
N SER A 92 -3.39 -40.59 8.19
CA SER A 92 -4.29 -41.65 8.65
C SER A 92 -3.65 -43.01 8.37
N SER A 93 -3.56 -43.86 9.41
CA SER A 93 -3.08 -45.25 9.33
C SER A 93 -4.15 -46.19 8.76
#